data_AF-C0PB50-F1
#
_entry.id   AF-C0PB50-F1
#
_cell.length_a   1.000
_cell.length_b   1.000
_cell.length_c   1.000
_cell.angle_alpha   90.00
_cell.angle_beta   90.00
_cell.angle_gamma   90.00
#
_symmetry.space_group_name_H-M   'P 1'
#
loop_
_entity.id
_entity.type
_entity.pdbx_description
1 polymer ?
#
loop_
_entity_poly.entity_id
_entity_poly.type
_entity_poly.pdbx_seq_one_letter_code
_entity_poly.pdbx_strand_id
1 'polypeptide(L)'
;MATRPGPLTEWPWQRLGNFKYLVMAPVAVHGARRVVARGWGDIDLAFALILPSLLLRMVHNQIWISAARYQTARSKHRIVDRGIEFDQVDRERGWDDQIILNGLLFYVGYLAIPSARRMPAWRSDGAVAMALLHAGPVEFLYYWFHRALHHHFLYSRYHSHHHSSIVTEPITCE
;
A
#
# COMPACT_ATOMS: atom_id res chain seq x y z
N MET A 1 -1.51 -2.40 18.71
CA MET A 1 -0.18 -2.99 18.43
C MET A 1 -0.24 -4.51 18.60
N ALA A 2 0.73 -5.23 18.02
CA ALA A 2 0.87 -6.67 18.25
C ALA A 2 1.14 -6.96 19.74
N THR A 3 0.76 -8.15 20.21
CA THR A 3 0.86 -8.49 21.65
C THR A 3 2.30 -8.62 22.15
N ARG A 4 3.24 -8.96 21.26
CA ARG A 4 4.69 -8.99 21.51
C ARG A 4 5.43 -8.55 20.25
N PRO A 5 5.55 -7.25 19.95
CA PRO A 5 6.09 -6.79 18.66
C PRO A 5 7.51 -7.31 18.39
N GLY A 6 7.75 -7.76 17.16
CA GLY A 6 9.08 -8.18 16.67
C GLY A 6 9.84 -7.04 15.97
N PRO A 7 11.04 -7.30 15.42
CA PRO A 7 11.70 -6.34 14.55
C PRO A 7 10.83 -6.03 13.32
N LEU A 8 10.92 -4.79 12.81
CA LEU A 8 10.20 -4.31 11.63
C LEU A 8 8.65 -4.32 11.74
N THR A 9 8.09 -4.32 12.96
CA THR A 9 6.66 -4.10 13.16
C THR A 9 6.21 -2.66 12.94
N GLU A 10 7.15 -1.71 12.96
CA GLU A 10 6.89 -0.30 12.70
C GLU A 10 7.54 0.12 11.38
N TRP A 11 6.92 1.09 10.73
CA TRP A 11 7.46 1.71 9.54
C TRP A 11 8.75 2.48 9.85
N PRO A 12 9.75 2.48 8.94
CA PRO A 12 10.98 3.25 9.14
C PRO A 12 10.73 4.75 9.40
N TRP A 13 9.61 5.28 8.91
CA TRP A 13 9.19 6.67 9.05
C TRP A 13 8.09 6.88 10.12
N GLN A 14 7.80 5.89 10.96
CA GLN A 14 6.74 5.98 11.99
C GLN A 14 6.88 7.25 12.85
N ARG A 15 8.12 7.62 13.19
CA ARG A 15 8.43 8.81 14.00
C ARG A 15 8.05 10.15 13.35
N LEU A 16 7.83 10.17 12.03
CA LEU A 16 7.39 11.38 11.33
C LEU A 16 5.90 11.66 11.54
N GLY A 17 5.12 10.68 12.01
CA GLY A 17 3.66 10.83 12.19
C GLY A 17 3.00 11.35 10.90
N ASN A 18 2.24 12.45 11.02
CA ASN A 18 1.58 13.07 9.86
C ASN A 18 2.56 13.68 8.82
N PHE A 19 3.85 13.83 9.15
CA PHE A 19 4.88 14.30 8.21
C PHE A 19 5.48 13.18 7.34
N LYS A 20 4.99 11.95 7.44
CA LYS A 20 5.50 10.79 6.68
C LYS A 20 5.57 11.00 5.16
N TYR A 21 4.73 11.85 4.59
CA TYR A 21 4.79 12.17 3.14
C TYR A 21 6.10 12.85 2.71
N LEU A 22 6.87 13.42 3.65
CA LEU A 22 8.22 13.94 3.37
C LEU A 22 9.18 12.86 2.88
N VAL A 23 8.90 11.58 3.15
CA VAL A 23 9.62 10.43 2.59
C VAL A 23 9.61 10.46 1.06
N MET A 24 8.55 11.03 0.44
CA MET A 24 8.43 11.16 -1.01
C MET A 24 9.08 12.44 -1.57
N ALA A 25 9.64 13.32 -0.73
CA ALA A 25 10.29 14.54 -1.17
C ALA A 25 11.43 14.33 -2.20
N PRO A 26 12.29 13.29 -2.09
CA PRO A 26 13.32 13.04 -3.10
C PRO A 26 12.76 12.85 -4.51
N VAL A 27 11.58 12.22 -4.65
CA VAL A 27 10.92 12.02 -5.95
C VAL A 27 10.48 13.35 -6.54
N ALA A 28 9.83 14.19 -5.74
CA ALA A 28 9.38 15.52 -6.15
C ALA A 28 10.56 16.43 -6.52
N VAL A 29 11.62 16.45 -5.70
CA VAL A 29 12.83 17.24 -5.95
C VAL A 29 13.57 16.77 -7.21
N HIS A 30 13.67 15.45 -7.42
CA HIS A 30 14.27 14.91 -8.63
C HIS A 30 13.48 15.33 -9.87
N GLY A 31 12.15 15.23 -9.85
CA GLY A 31 11.29 15.69 -10.94
C GLY A 31 11.48 17.18 -11.23
N ALA A 32 11.40 18.02 -10.19
CA ALA A 32 11.58 19.47 -10.31
C ALA A 32 12.95 19.83 -10.90
N ARG A 33 14.03 19.21 -10.42
CA ARG A 33 15.38 19.44 -10.96
C ARG A 33 15.50 19.08 -12.44
N ARG A 34 14.88 17.98 -12.87
CA ARG A 34 14.88 17.57 -14.29
C ARG A 34 14.13 18.59 -15.16
N VAL A 35 12.95 19.03 -14.72
CA VAL A 35 12.17 20.04 -15.43
C VAL A 35 12.93 21.37 -15.52
N VAL A 36 13.54 21.83 -14.42
CA VAL A 36 14.33 23.06 -14.41
C VAL A 36 15.56 22.97 -15.32
N ALA A 37 16.27 21.84 -15.30
CA ALA A 37 17.52 21.68 -16.05
C ALA A 37 17.33 21.34 -17.53
N ARG A 38 16.24 20.66 -17.90
CA ARG A 38 16.06 20.03 -19.23
C ARG A 38 14.67 20.23 -19.84
N GLY A 39 13.76 20.90 -19.13
CA GLY A 39 12.38 21.10 -19.55
C GLY A 39 11.48 19.88 -19.32
N TRP A 40 10.19 20.08 -19.55
CA TRP A 40 9.16 19.04 -19.34
C TRP A 40 9.32 17.82 -20.25
N GLY A 41 9.94 17.98 -21.42
CA GLY A 41 10.17 16.88 -22.37
C GLY A 41 11.16 15.81 -21.88
N ASP A 42 11.96 16.10 -20.84
CA ASP A 42 12.86 15.10 -20.25
C ASP A 42 12.12 14.10 -19.34
N ILE A 43 10.89 14.41 -18.91
CA ILE A 43 10.12 13.53 -18.02
C ILE A 43 9.50 12.38 -18.82
N ASP A 44 10.05 11.18 -18.65
CA ASP A 44 9.51 9.96 -19.24
C ASP A 44 8.24 9.47 -18.51
N LEU A 45 7.47 8.63 -19.20
CA LEU A 45 6.18 8.13 -18.72
C LEU A 45 6.29 7.38 -17.39
N ALA A 46 7.33 6.56 -17.21
CA ALA A 46 7.49 5.78 -15.99
C ALA A 46 7.68 6.68 -14.77
N PHE A 47 8.51 7.72 -14.91
CA PHE A 47 8.68 8.73 -13.85
C PHE A 47 7.40 9.54 -13.62
N ALA A 48 6.74 9.98 -14.71
CA ALA A 48 5.52 10.79 -14.64
C ALA A 48 4.38 10.08 -13.88
N LEU A 49 4.32 8.75 -13.96
CA LEU A 49 3.25 7.95 -13.34
C LEU A 49 3.48 7.63 -11.86
N ILE A 50 4.69 7.86 -11.30
CA ILE A 50 4.97 7.53 -9.89
C ILE A 50 3.97 8.23 -8.96
N LEU A 51 3.98 9.57 -8.91
CA LEU A 51 3.10 10.29 -7.98
C LEU A 51 1.59 10.14 -8.30
N PRO A 52 1.13 10.23 -9.56
CA PRO A 52 -0.27 9.99 -9.89
C PRO A 52 -0.77 8.60 -9.49
N SER A 53 0.07 7.56 -9.61
CA SER A 53 -0.33 6.20 -9.21
C SER A 53 -0.57 6.08 -7.70
N LEU A 54 0.23 6.78 -6.88
CA LEU A 54 0.05 6.82 -5.42
C LEU A 54 -1.21 7.58 -5.03
N LEU A 55 -1.46 8.72 -5.67
CA LEU A 55 -2.67 9.50 -5.45
C LEU A 55 -3.92 8.70 -5.84
N LEU A 56 -3.87 8.01 -7.00
CA LEU A 56 -4.96 7.14 -7.43
C LEU A 56 -5.23 6.03 -6.40
N ARG A 57 -4.18 5.45 -5.82
CA ARG A 57 -4.32 4.46 -4.75
C ARG A 57 -4.93 5.04 -3.48
N MET A 58 -4.54 6.25 -3.07
CA MET A 58 -5.14 6.94 -1.94
C MET A 58 -6.64 7.15 -2.14
N VAL A 59 -7.03 7.68 -3.31
CA VAL A 59 -8.44 7.91 -3.68
C VAL A 59 -9.22 6.60 -3.73
N HIS A 60 -8.66 5.57 -4.37
CA HIS A 60 -9.27 4.25 -4.47
C HIS A 60 -9.56 3.65 -3.09
N ASN A 61 -8.57 3.65 -2.20
CA ASN A 61 -8.73 3.13 -0.84
C ASN A 61 -9.77 3.94 -0.07
N GLN A 62 -9.74 5.26 -0.17
CA GLN A 62 -10.72 6.12 0.51
C GLN A 62 -12.14 5.86 0.04
N ILE A 63 -12.36 5.63 -1.27
CA ILE A 63 -13.67 5.27 -1.83
C ILE A 63 -14.17 3.95 -1.21
N TRP A 64 -13.32 2.93 -1.16
CA TRP A 64 -13.70 1.63 -0.60
C TRP A 64 -13.95 1.69 0.90
N ILE A 65 -13.12 2.41 1.67
CA ILE A 65 -13.35 2.62 3.10
C ILE A 65 -14.71 3.29 3.30
N SER A 66 -15.00 4.34 2.53
CA SER A 66 -16.27 5.07 2.62
C SER A 66 -17.46 4.15 2.29
N ALA A 67 -17.34 3.34 1.24
CA ALA A 67 -18.37 2.38 0.84
C ALA A 67 -18.58 1.29 1.90
N ALA A 68 -17.51 0.73 2.47
CA ALA A 68 -17.58 -0.27 3.51
C ALA A 68 -18.22 0.28 4.79
N ARG A 69 -17.81 1.46 5.25
CA ARG A 69 -18.41 2.12 6.42
C ARG A 69 -19.89 2.44 6.22
N TYR A 70 -20.25 2.91 5.02
CA TYR A 70 -21.65 3.14 4.67
C TYR A 70 -22.48 1.85 4.73
N GLN A 71 -21.95 0.73 4.20
CA GLN A 71 -22.60 -0.58 4.29
C GLN A 71 -22.73 -1.05 5.74
N THR A 72 -21.68 -0.92 6.56
CA THR A 72 -21.73 -1.29 7.99
C THR A 72 -22.78 -0.49 8.76
N ALA A 73 -22.94 0.80 8.44
CA ALA A 73 -23.91 1.67 9.11
C ALA A 73 -25.37 1.37 8.71
N ARG A 74 -25.61 0.96 7.46
CA ARG A 74 -26.98 0.81 6.91
C ARG A 74 -27.47 -0.63 6.79
N SER A 75 -26.57 -1.56 6.50
CA SER A 75 -26.94 -2.92 6.11
C SER A 75 -27.52 -3.70 7.29
N LYS A 76 -28.61 -4.43 7.03
CA LYS A 76 -29.15 -5.46 7.94
C LYS A 76 -28.42 -6.80 7.79
N HIS A 77 -27.59 -6.95 6.75
CA HIS A 77 -26.86 -8.17 6.43
C HIS A 77 -25.40 -8.03 6.84
N ARG A 78 -25.15 -7.89 8.15
CA ARG A 78 -23.79 -7.81 8.71
C ARG A 78 -23.33 -9.19 9.14
N ILE A 79 -22.07 -9.51 8.85
CA ILE A 79 -21.41 -10.72 9.36
C ILE A 79 -21.22 -10.60 10.88
N VAL A 80 -20.82 -9.40 11.34
CA VAL A 80 -20.66 -9.07 12.76
C VAL A 80 -21.59 -7.91 13.10
N ASP A 81 -22.46 -8.11 14.08
CA ASP A 81 -23.42 -7.10 14.53
C ASP A 81 -22.79 -6.10 15.51
N ARG A 82 -21.79 -5.34 15.04
CA ARG A 82 -21.07 -4.32 15.82
C ARG A 82 -20.81 -3.06 14.99
N GLY A 83 -20.73 -1.92 15.68
CA GLY A 83 -20.26 -0.66 15.11
C GLY A 83 -18.74 -0.61 15.03
N ILE A 84 -18.22 0.31 14.22
CA ILE A 84 -16.77 0.62 14.18
C ILE A 84 -16.46 1.53 15.36
N GLU A 85 -15.63 1.04 16.28
CA GLU A 85 -15.16 1.79 17.43
C GLU A 85 -13.96 2.68 17.07
N PHE A 86 -13.76 3.78 17.81
CA PHE A 86 -12.62 4.68 17.60
C PHE A 86 -11.27 3.95 17.70
N ASP A 87 -11.16 2.98 18.61
CA ASP A 87 -9.98 2.13 18.73
C ASP A 87 -9.68 1.35 17.46
N GLN A 88 -10.68 0.94 16.67
CA GLN A 88 -10.42 0.31 15.38
C GLN A 88 -9.94 1.33 14.35
N VAL A 89 -10.57 2.50 14.30
CA VAL A 89 -10.18 3.59 13.39
C VAL A 89 -8.73 3.99 13.61
N ASP A 90 -8.30 4.12 14.86
CA ASP A 90 -6.93 4.52 15.19
C ASP A 90 -5.90 3.45 14.80
N ARG A 91 -6.25 2.16 14.93
CA ARG A 91 -5.38 1.05 14.51
C ARG A 91 -5.19 0.98 13.00
N GLU A 92 -6.24 1.31 12.25
CA GLU A 92 -6.23 1.22 10.80
C GLU A 92 -5.79 2.53 10.12
N ARG A 93 -5.54 3.60 10.89
CA ARG A 93 -5.17 4.93 10.36
C ARG A 93 -3.86 4.96 9.56
N GLY A 94 -3.00 3.94 9.71
CA GLY A 94 -1.70 3.82 9.01
C GLY A 94 -1.77 3.21 7.61
N TRP A 95 -2.96 2.96 7.06
CA TRP A 95 -3.13 2.24 5.78
C TRP A 95 -2.40 2.86 4.58
N ASP A 96 -2.04 4.13 4.65
CA ASP A 96 -1.33 4.86 3.60
C ASP A 96 0.20 4.71 3.68
N ASP A 97 0.73 4.08 4.73
CA ASP A 97 2.16 3.76 4.83
C ASP A 97 2.60 2.78 3.73
N GLN A 98 1.75 1.80 3.38
CA GLN A 98 1.98 0.92 2.22
C GLN A 98 2.05 1.69 0.89
N ILE A 99 1.29 2.78 0.75
CA ILE A 99 1.34 3.62 -0.45
C ILE A 99 2.70 4.32 -0.55
N ILE A 100 3.23 4.82 0.57
CA ILE A 100 4.56 5.44 0.61
C ILE A 100 5.63 4.41 0.25
N LEU A 101 5.56 3.19 0.80
CA LEU A 101 6.48 2.11 0.45
C LEU A 101 6.46 1.81 -1.06
N ASN A 102 5.26 1.65 -1.65
CA ASN A 102 5.11 1.43 -3.09
C ASN A 102 5.72 2.57 -3.91
N GLY A 103 5.55 3.82 -3.47
CA GLY A 103 6.18 4.99 -4.08
C GLY A 103 7.70 4.91 -4.09
N LEU A 104 8.31 4.51 -2.97
CA LEU A 104 9.75 4.28 -2.87
C LEU A 104 10.19 3.13 -3.77
N LEU A 105 9.45 2.03 -3.82
CA LEU A 105 9.77 0.89 -4.70
C LEU A 105 9.70 1.27 -6.18
N PHE A 106 8.70 2.03 -6.59
CA PHE A 106 8.62 2.56 -7.96
C PHE A 106 9.79 3.48 -8.28
N TYR A 107 10.16 4.36 -7.35
CA TYR A 107 11.28 5.27 -7.54
C TYR A 107 12.64 4.55 -7.59
N VAL A 108 12.88 3.61 -6.68
CA VAL A 108 14.09 2.77 -6.69
C VAL A 108 14.14 1.92 -7.96
N GLY A 109 13.02 1.29 -8.36
CA GLY A 109 12.93 0.55 -9.61
C GLY A 109 13.23 1.42 -10.83
N TYR A 110 12.71 2.65 -10.86
CA TYR A 110 13.01 3.63 -11.91
C TYR A 110 14.51 3.96 -12.00
N LEU A 111 15.18 4.13 -10.86
CA LEU A 111 16.63 4.41 -10.81
C LEU A 111 17.48 3.18 -11.17
N ALA A 112 17.08 2.00 -10.69
CA ALA A 112 17.86 0.77 -10.78
C ALA A 112 17.68 0.02 -12.11
N ILE A 113 16.57 0.27 -12.83
CA ILE A 113 16.22 -0.45 -14.06
C ILE A 113 16.26 0.54 -15.24
N PRO A 114 17.38 0.65 -15.99
CA PRO A 114 17.52 1.61 -17.08
C PRO A 114 16.46 1.48 -18.17
N SER A 115 15.91 0.27 -18.37
CA SER A 115 14.83 0.02 -19.33
C SER A 115 13.47 0.59 -18.89
N ALA A 116 13.27 0.90 -17.60
CA ALA A 116 12.02 1.49 -17.11
C ALA A 116 11.70 2.83 -17.78
N ARG A 117 12.74 3.61 -18.15
CA ARG A 117 12.59 4.88 -18.88
C ARG A 117 11.98 4.74 -20.28
N ARG A 118 12.01 3.53 -20.85
CA ARG A 118 11.46 3.20 -22.17
C ARG A 118 10.15 2.41 -22.05
N MET A 119 9.52 2.41 -20.88
CA MET A 119 8.28 1.69 -20.66
C MET A 119 7.17 2.25 -21.58
N PRO A 120 6.54 1.41 -22.41
CA PRO A 120 5.41 1.85 -23.22
C PRO A 120 4.19 2.10 -22.33
N ALA A 121 3.24 2.88 -22.82
CA ALA A 121 1.98 3.10 -22.11
C ALA A 121 1.15 1.81 -21.97
N TRP A 122 1.29 0.87 -22.90
CA TRP A 122 0.57 -0.40 -22.89
C TRP A 122 1.39 -1.51 -23.56
N ARG A 123 1.30 -2.72 -23.01
CA ARG A 123 1.83 -3.95 -23.62
C ARG A 123 1.02 -5.16 -23.16
N SER A 124 0.27 -5.78 -24.08
CA SER A 124 -0.65 -6.87 -23.74
C SER A 124 0.07 -8.13 -23.27
N ASP A 125 1.22 -8.46 -23.85
CA ASP A 125 2.08 -9.57 -23.39
C ASP A 125 2.54 -9.38 -21.94
N GLY A 126 2.92 -8.15 -21.57
CA GLY A 126 3.29 -7.78 -20.21
C GLY A 126 2.10 -7.86 -19.26
N ALA A 127 0.91 -7.43 -19.69
CA ALA A 127 -0.31 -7.56 -18.90
C ALA A 127 -0.68 -9.02 -18.64
N VAL A 128 -0.59 -9.89 -19.66
CA VAL A 128 -0.82 -11.34 -19.51
C VAL A 128 0.22 -11.96 -18.57
N ALA A 129 1.50 -11.63 -18.74
CA ALA A 129 2.56 -12.12 -17.85
C ALA A 129 2.33 -11.68 -16.41
N MET A 130 1.95 -10.41 -16.18
CA MET A 130 1.61 -9.88 -14.86
C MET A 130 0.44 -10.64 -14.22
N ALA A 131 -0.62 -10.89 -14.99
CA ALA A 131 -1.79 -11.62 -14.52
C ALA A 131 -1.44 -13.06 -14.11
N LEU A 132 -0.62 -13.76 -14.91
CA LEU A 132 -0.17 -15.12 -14.60
C LEU A 132 0.78 -15.16 -13.39
N LEU A 133 1.71 -14.21 -13.29
CA LEU A 133 2.61 -14.08 -12.13
C LEU A 133 1.82 -13.79 -10.85
N HIS A 134 0.79 -12.96 -10.94
CA HIS A 134 -0.09 -12.67 -9.83
C HIS A 134 -0.89 -13.91 -9.42
N ALA A 135 -1.69 -14.46 -10.33
CA ALA A 135 -2.60 -15.59 -10.05
C ALA A 135 -1.88 -16.89 -9.68
N GLY A 136 -0.63 -17.09 -10.10
CA GLY A 136 0.16 -18.26 -9.75
C GLY A 136 1.11 -17.98 -8.57
N PRO A 137 2.36 -17.56 -8.83
CA PRO A 137 3.37 -17.37 -7.79
C PRO A 137 2.96 -16.46 -6.61
N VAL A 138 2.36 -15.30 -6.88
CA VAL A 138 2.05 -14.34 -5.81
C VAL A 138 0.97 -14.88 -4.88
N GLU A 139 -0.13 -15.39 -5.42
CA GLU A 139 -1.19 -16.00 -4.61
C GLU A 139 -0.68 -17.22 -3.82
N PHE A 140 0.16 -18.07 -4.42
CA PHE A 140 0.76 -19.19 -3.74
C PHE A 140 1.61 -18.74 -2.54
N LEU A 141 2.49 -17.76 -2.74
CA LEU A 141 3.34 -17.22 -1.68
C LEU A 141 2.51 -16.53 -0.60
N TYR A 142 1.50 -15.76 -0.99
CA TYR A 142 0.58 -15.08 -0.08
C TYR A 142 -0.12 -16.08 0.84
N TYR A 143 -0.69 -17.16 0.29
CA TYR A 143 -1.38 -18.19 1.06
C TYR A 143 -0.46 -18.81 2.13
N TRP A 144 0.74 -19.25 1.74
CA TRP A 144 1.65 -19.92 2.67
C TRP A 144 2.23 -18.94 3.70
N PHE A 145 2.52 -17.71 3.30
CA PHE A 145 2.99 -16.68 4.21
C PHE A 145 1.91 -16.33 5.23
N HIS A 146 0.67 -16.13 4.79
CA HIS A 146 -0.45 -15.87 5.69
C HIS A 146 -0.67 -17.04 6.65
N ARG A 147 -0.62 -18.28 6.17
CA ARG A 147 -0.68 -19.47 7.04
C ARG A 147 0.46 -19.50 8.06
N ALA A 148 1.68 -19.11 7.69
CA ALA A 148 2.80 -19.03 8.60
C ALA A 148 2.60 -17.93 9.67
N LEU A 149 2.02 -16.78 9.30
CA LEU A 149 1.68 -15.69 10.23
C LEU A 149 0.72 -16.13 11.33
N HIS A 150 -0.09 -17.18 11.11
CA HIS A 150 -0.96 -17.77 12.14
C HIS A 150 -0.24 -18.72 13.11
N HIS A 151 1.03 -19.05 12.88
CA HIS A 151 1.80 -19.81 13.85
C HIS A 151 2.11 -18.94 15.08
N HIS A 152 1.92 -19.45 16.31
CA HIS A 152 1.95 -18.70 17.58
C HIS A 152 3.07 -17.64 17.69
N PHE A 153 4.27 -17.99 17.26
CA PHE A 153 5.42 -17.08 17.29
C PHE A 153 5.23 -15.85 16.39
N LEU A 154 4.82 -16.05 15.14
CA LEU A 154 4.58 -14.97 14.17
C LEU A 154 3.26 -14.26 14.45
N TYR A 155 2.25 -14.99 14.92
CA TYR A 155 0.94 -14.44 15.25
C TYR A 155 1.08 -13.33 16.31
N SER A 156 1.69 -13.63 17.45
CA SER A 156 1.85 -12.65 18.54
C SER A 156 2.68 -11.41 18.17
N ARG A 157 3.56 -11.53 17.17
CA ARG A 157 4.49 -10.47 16.74
C ARG A 157 3.98 -9.61 15.60
N TYR A 158 3.29 -10.22 14.64
CA TYR A 158 3.03 -9.61 13.33
C TYR A 158 1.56 -9.67 12.92
N HIS A 159 0.76 -10.62 13.42
CA HIS A 159 -0.60 -10.84 12.91
C HIS A 159 -1.71 -10.64 13.95
N SER A 160 -1.42 -10.69 15.25
CA SER A 160 -2.44 -10.54 16.30
C SER A 160 -3.11 -9.17 16.27
N HIS A 161 -2.39 -8.13 15.82
CA HIS A 161 -2.92 -6.78 15.71
C HIS A 161 -4.03 -6.68 14.66
N HIS A 162 -3.81 -7.30 13.50
CA HIS A 162 -4.79 -7.40 12.43
C HIS A 162 -6.09 -8.05 12.93
N HIS A 163 -5.99 -9.15 13.68
CA HIS A 163 -7.16 -9.85 14.26
C HIS A 163 -7.91 -9.07 15.34
N SER A 164 -7.38 -7.94 15.82
CA SER A 164 -8.12 -7.08 16.74
C SER A 164 -9.17 -6.19 16.03
N SER A 165 -9.11 -6.08 14.70
CA SER A 165 -10.13 -5.40 13.89
C SER A 165 -11.26 -6.37 13.57
N ILE A 166 -12.39 -6.18 14.24
CA ILE A 166 -13.52 -7.12 14.20
C ILE A 166 -14.58 -6.70 13.19
N VAL A 167 -14.67 -5.40 12.89
CA VAL A 167 -15.49 -4.90 11.79
C VAL A 167 -14.59 -4.84 10.57
N THR A 168 -14.89 -5.64 9.55
CA THR A 168 -14.07 -5.68 8.34
C THR A 168 -14.16 -4.38 7.55
N GLU A 169 -13.00 -3.75 7.35
CA GLU A 169 -12.79 -2.66 6.42
C GLU A 169 -11.82 -3.13 5.30
N PRO A 170 -11.82 -2.49 4.12
CA PRO A 170 -10.91 -2.84 3.03
C PRO A 170 -9.43 -2.74 3.42
N ILE A 171 -9.13 -1.87 4.38
CA ILE A 171 -7.80 -1.66 4.95
C ILE A 171 -7.49 -2.57 6.14
N THR A 172 -8.48 -3.30 6.65
CA THR A 172 -8.25 -4.34 7.65
C THR A 172 -7.43 -5.47 7.05
N CYS A 173 -7.41 -5.64 5.72
CA CYS A 173 -6.70 -6.71 5.00
C CYS A 173 -5.16 -6.56 4.92
N GLU A 174 -4.53 -5.69 5.72
CA GLU A 174 -3.06 -5.56 5.81
C GLU A 174 -2.39 -6.75 6.52
#